data_AF-A0A1J5LIT2-F1
#
_entry.id   AF-A0A1J5LIT2-F1
#
_cell.length_a   1.000
_cell.length_b   1.000
_cell.length_c   1.000
_cell.angle_alpha   90.00
_cell.angle_beta   90.00
_cell.angle_gamma   90.00
#
_symmetry.space_group_name_H-M   'P 1'
#
loop_
_entity.id
_entity.type
_entity.pdbx_description
1 polymer ?
#
loop_
_entity_poly.entity_id
_entity_poly.type
_entity_poly.pdbx_seq_one_letter_code
_entity_poly.pdbx_strand_id
1 'polypeptide(L)'
;MGILHLIFVLLNFPTLGRLYSRINTQFPGVVDQLWERQSVARKIDVLFGFAVFAKRAMLMNLAVMQPEELPVYLLGDDQIAKLVGALNDRQSASVYRFFCQVTGYN
;
A
#
# COMPACT_ATOMS: atom_id res chain seq x y z
N MET A 1 11.97 8.06 6.63
CA MET A 1 10.82 7.45 5.91
C MET A 1 9.70 6.94 6.80
N GLY A 2 10.00 6.20 7.89
CA GLY A 2 8.99 5.58 8.75
C GLY A 2 7.86 6.48 9.25
N ILE A 3 8.16 7.68 9.77
CA ILE A 3 7.14 8.57 10.36
C ILE A 3 6.22 9.21 9.29
N LEU A 4 6.77 9.69 8.18
CA LEU A 4 5.96 10.27 7.10
C LEU A 4 5.09 9.19 6.45
N HIS A 5 5.66 8.02 6.16
CA HIS A 5 4.92 6.89 5.63
C HIS A 5 3.78 6.48 6.59
N LEU A 6 4.04 6.46 7.91
CA LEU A 6 3.01 6.23 8.92
C LEU A 6 1.89 7.27 8.86
N ILE A 7 2.21 8.56 8.77
CA ILE A 7 1.20 9.62 8.68
C ILE A 7 0.28 9.37 7.48
N PHE A 8 0.84 9.01 6.32
CA PHE A 8 0.05 8.68 5.13
C PHE A 8 -0.82 7.42 5.31
N VAL A 9 -0.29 6.39 5.97
CA VAL A 9 -1.03 5.17 6.32
C VAL A 9 -2.16 5.47 7.31
N LEU A 10 -1.95 6.35 8.28
CA LEU A 10 -2.95 6.76 9.25
C LEU A 10 -4.06 7.61 8.62
N LEU A 11 -3.69 8.57 7.76
CA LEU A 11 -4.64 9.39 7.01
C LEU A 11 -5.53 8.56 6.08
N ASN A 12 -4.99 7.47 5.53
CA ASN A 12 -5.71 6.56 4.64
C ASN A 12 -6.14 5.26 5.33
N PHE A 13 -6.03 5.18 6.65
CA PHE A 13 -6.31 3.99 7.43
C PHE A 13 -7.68 3.35 7.15
N PRO A 14 -8.80 4.10 7.04
CA PRO A 14 -10.09 3.49 6.73
C PRO A 14 -10.13 2.94 5.29
N THR A 15 -9.55 3.64 4.32
CA THR A 15 -9.49 3.17 2.91
C THR A 15 -8.62 1.93 2.79
N LEU A 16 -7.45 1.92 3.43
CA LEU A 16 -6.54 0.78 3.49
C LEU A 16 -7.14 -0.41 4.23
N GLY A 17 -7.93 -0.18 5.29
CA GLY A 17 -8.66 -1.23 5.99
C GLY A 17 -9.73 -1.87 5.11
N ARG A 18 -10.48 -1.07 4.35
CA ARG A 18 -11.46 -1.57 3.37
C ARG A 18 -10.78 -2.33 2.24
N LEU A 19 -9.66 -1.83 1.72
CA LEU A 19 -8.87 -2.49 0.68
C LEU A 19 -8.34 -3.84 1.17
N TYR A 20 -7.70 -3.86 2.34
CA TYR A 20 -7.21 -5.08 2.97
C TYR A 20 -8.33 -6.10 3.18
N SER A 21 -9.46 -5.67 3.76
CA SER A 21 -10.60 -6.53 4.00
C SER A 21 -11.18 -7.08 2.70
N ARG A 22 -11.36 -6.23 1.67
CA ARG A 22 -11.94 -6.64 0.39
C ARG A 22 -11.05 -7.63 -0.33
N ILE A 23 -9.74 -7.39 -0.39
CA ILE A 23 -8.77 -8.33 -0.95
C ILE A 23 -8.83 -9.64 -0.18
N ASN A 24 -8.82 -9.63 1.15
CA ASN A 24 -8.82 -10.86 1.93
C ASN A 24 -10.14 -11.66 1.84
N THR A 25 -11.27 -10.98 1.58
CA THR A 25 -12.57 -11.64 1.36
C THR A 25 -12.69 -12.25 -0.04
N GLN A 26 -12.28 -11.52 -1.09
CA GLN A 26 -12.40 -11.97 -2.48
C GLN A 26 -11.25 -12.88 -2.91
N PHE A 27 -10.05 -12.63 -2.38
CA PHE A 27 -8.80 -13.27 -2.75
C PHE A 27 -7.99 -13.65 -1.49
N PRO A 28 -8.47 -14.65 -0.72
CA PRO A 28 -7.84 -15.03 0.54
C PRO A 28 -6.36 -15.42 0.33
N GLY A 29 -5.48 -14.90 1.18
CA GLY A 29 -4.04 -15.16 1.15
C GLY A 29 -3.24 -14.31 0.14
N VAL A 30 -3.88 -13.53 -0.74
CA VAL A 30 -3.14 -12.71 -1.72
C VAL A 30 -2.35 -11.58 -1.05
N VAL A 31 -2.90 -10.96 0.00
CA VAL A 31 -2.14 -9.92 0.75
C VAL A 31 -0.88 -10.51 1.39
N ASP A 32 -0.94 -11.76 1.85
CA ASP A 32 0.20 -12.46 2.43
C ASP A 32 1.23 -12.82 1.38
N GLN A 33 0.80 -13.29 0.22
CA GLN A 33 1.69 -13.54 -0.92
C GLN A 33 2.37 -12.26 -1.42
N LEU A 34 1.63 -11.15 -1.48
CA LEU A 34 2.20 -9.85 -1.83
C LEU A 34 3.24 -9.41 -0.79
N TRP A 35 2.96 -9.63 0.48
CA TRP A 35 3.92 -9.37 1.56
C TRP A 35 5.16 -10.23 1.45
N GLU A 36 5.01 -11.53 1.23
CA GLU A 36 6.10 -12.50 1.04
C GLU A 36 7.02 -12.08 -0.11
N ARG A 37 6.45 -11.61 -1.23
CA ARG A 37 7.18 -11.17 -2.44
C ARG A 37 8.00 -9.89 -2.26
N GLN A 38 7.71 -9.06 -1.26
CA GLN A 38 8.49 -7.85 -1.01
C GLN A 38 9.92 -8.21 -0.58
N SER A 39 10.91 -7.47 -1.10
CA SER A 39 12.32 -7.69 -0.74
C SER A 39 12.54 -7.47 0.75
N VAL A 40 13.53 -8.17 1.32
CA VAL A 40 13.86 -8.08 2.75
C VAL A 40 14.20 -6.63 3.14
N ALA A 41 14.85 -5.86 2.26
CA ALA A 41 15.12 -4.43 2.47
C ALA A 41 13.82 -3.60 2.59
N ARG A 42 12.81 -3.84 1.73
CA ARG A 42 11.52 -3.17 1.82
C ARG A 42 10.73 -3.58 3.06
N LYS A 43 10.78 -4.86 3.43
CA LYS A 43 10.17 -5.34 4.68
C LYS A 43 10.79 -4.64 5.88
N ILE A 44 12.12 -4.50 5.90
CA ILE A 44 12.88 -3.79 6.94
C ILE A 44 12.47 -2.32 7.00
N ASP A 45 12.42 -1.59 5.88
CA ASP A 45 11.99 -0.19 5.87
C ASP A 45 10.54 0.01 6.35
N VAL A 46 9.65 -0.94 6.05
CA VAL A 46 8.25 -0.94 6.54
C VAL A 46 8.19 -1.29 8.04
N LEU A 47 9.01 -2.25 8.49
CA LEU A 47 9.04 -2.75 9.87
C LEU A 47 9.72 -1.76 10.84
N PHE A 48 10.78 -1.07 10.43
CA PHE A 48 11.44 0.00 11.19
C PHE A 48 10.59 1.28 11.30
N GLY A 49 9.48 1.36 10.54
CA GLY A 49 8.41 2.32 10.74
C GLY A 49 7.58 1.94 11.96
N PHE A 50 6.64 1.00 11.82
CA PHE A 50 5.79 0.47 12.90
C PHE A 50 5.16 -0.86 12.45
N ALA A 51 5.68 -2.00 12.92
CA ALA A 51 5.30 -3.35 12.49
C ALA A 51 3.80 -3.68 12.54
N VAL A 52 3.02 -2.96 13.35
CA VAL A 52 1.58 -3.18 13.57
C VAL A 52 0.74 -3.01 12.28
N PHE A 53 1.22 -2.22 11.31
CA PHE A 53 0.47 -1.91 10.08
C PHE A 53 1.18 -2.31 8.78
N ALA A 54 2.16 -3.22 8.86
CA ALA A 54 3.05 -3.57 7.76
C ALA A 54 2.35 -3.91 6.43
N LYS A 55 1.27 -4.72 6.48
CA LYS A 55 0.50 -5.08 5.26
C LYS A 55 -0.28 -3.90 4.69
N ARG A 56 -0.80 -3.01 5.53
CA ARG A 56 -1.51 -1.80 5.08
C ARG A 56 -0.55 -0.77 4.51
N ALA A 57 0.62 -0.64 5.12
CA ALA A 57 1.74 0.16 4.64
C ALA A 57 2.22 -0.31 3.25
N MET A 58 2.39 -1.63 3.07
CA MET A 58 2.68 -2.22 1.77
C MET A 58 1.59 -1.88 0.73
N LEU A 59 0.30 -2.06 1.08
CA LEU A 59 -0.80 -1.75 0.17
C LEU A 59 -0.84 -0.27 -0.22
N MET A 60 -0.49 0.64 0.69
CA MET A 60 -0.35 2.06 0.37
C MET A 60 0.76 2.29 -0.66
N ASN A 61 1.91 1.63 -0.47
CA ASN A 61 3.01 1.76 -1.41
C ASN A 61 2.67 1.20 -2.80
N LEU A 62 2.10 -0.01 -2.84
CA LEU A 62 1.66 -0.63 -4.09
C LEU A 62 0.59 0.20 -4.79
N ALA A 63 -0.39 0.74 -4.07
CA ALA A 63 -1.46 1.53 -4.70
C ALA A 63 -0.99 2.87 -5.29
N VAL A 64 0.09 3.47 -4.76
CA VAL A 64 0.48 4.85 -5.09
C VAL A 64 1.79 4.94 -5.88
N MET A 65 2.78 4.10 -5.55
CA MET A 65 4.11 4.10 -6.16
C MET A 65 4.24 3.04 -7.26
N GLN A 66 3.70 1.85 -7.01
CA GLN A 66 3.88 0.69 -7.91
C GLN A 66 2.54 -0.01 -8.21
N PRO A 67 1.55 0.70 -8.77
CA PRO A 67 0.27 0.09 -9.11
C PRO A 67 0.43 -1.08 -10.09
N GLU A 68 1.51 -1.11 -10.88
CA GLU A 68 1.89 -2.20 -11.78
C GLU A 68 2.31 -3.50 -11.07
N GLU A 69 2.76 -3.42 -9.82
CA GLU A 69 3.06 -4.62 -9.01
C GLU A 69 1.77 -5.27 -8.46
N LEU A 70 0.63 -4.59 -8.54
CA LEU A 70 -0.66 -5.19 -8.17
C LEU A 70 -1.09 -6.20 -9.26
N PRO A 71 -1.42 -7.44 -8.87
CA PRO A 71 -1.90 -8.42 -9.83
C PRO A 71 -3.15 -7.91 -10.57
N VAL A 72 -3.15 -8.05 -11.90
CA VAL A 72 -4.22 -7.54 -12.77
C VAL A 72 -5.60 -8.08 -12.36
N TYR A 73 -5.67 -9.33 -11.88
CA TYR A 73 -6.92 -9.91 -11.39
C TYR A 73 -7.51 -9.20 -10.16
N LEU A 74 -6.69 -8.54 -9.33
CA LEU A 74 -7.17 -7.72 -8.22
C LEU A 74 -7.82 -6.43 -8.73
N LEU A 75 -7.25 -5.82 -9.77
CA LEU A 75 -7.79 -4.63 -10.41
C LEU A 75 -9.04 -4.93 -11.27
N GLY A 76 -9.32 -6.21 -11.53
CA GLY A 76 -10.59 -6.66 -12.12
C GLY A 76 -11.79 -6.60 -11.16
N ASP A 77 -11.56 -6.46 -9.85
CA ASP A 77 -12.65 -6.19 -8.89
C ASP A 77 -12.86 -4.67 -8.79
N ASP A 78 -14.03 -4.21 -9.23
CA ASP A 78 -14.39 -2.79 -9.28
C ASP A 78 -14.22 -2.06 -7.94
N GLN A 79 -14.45 -2.76 -6.81
CA GLN A 79 -14.29 -2.15 -5.48
C GLN A 79 -12.82 -1.99 -5.12
N ILE A 80 -11.99 -2.99 -5.42
CA ILE A 80 -10.53 -2.92 -5.23
C ILE A 80 -9.95 -1.83 -6.14
N ALA A 81 -10.31 -1.82 -7.42
CA ALA A 81 -9.86 -0.80 -8.37
C ALA A 81 -10.25 0.62 -7.91
N LYS A 82 -11.48 0.81 -7.44
CA LYS A 82 -11.94 2.11 -6.90
C LYS A 82 -11.18 2.52 -5.64
N LEU A 83 -10.87 1.58 -4.75
CA LEU A 83 -10.09 1.86 -3.54
C LEU A 83 -8.63 2.20 -3.86
N VAL A 84 -8.02 1.49 -4.81
CA VAL A 84 -6.67 1.80 -5.32
C VAL A 84 -6.65 3.16 -5.99
N GLY A 85 -7.60 3.44 -6.89
CA GLY A 85 -7.75 4.75 -7.52
C GLY A 85 -7.94 5.88 -6.50
N ALA A 86 -8.79 5.67 -5.48
CA ALA A 86 -8.98 6.65 -4.41
C ALA A 86 -7.71 6.91 -3.57
N LEU A 87 -6.82 5.93 -3.44
CA LEU A 87 -5.51 6.12 -2.80
C LEU A 87 -4.54 6.86 -3.73
N ASN A 88 -4.66 6.66 -5.04
CA ASN A 88 -3.77 7.18 -6.07
C ASN A 88 -4.09 8.61 -6.54
N ASP A 89 -5.37 9.00 -6.50
CA ASP A 89 -5.88 10.28 -7.01
C ASP A 89 -5.92 11.40 -5.96
N ARG A 90 -5.78 11.08 -4.67
CA ARG A 90 -5.78 12.09 -3.61
C ARG A 90 -4.55 12.98 -3.71
N GLN A 91 -4.68 14.26 -3.34
CA GLN A 91 -3.54 15.18 -3.22
C GLN A 91 -2.44 14.63 -2.29
N SER A 92 -2.82 13.83 -1.29
CA SER A 92 -1.90 13.09 -0.43
C SER A 92 -0.99 12.10 -1.20
N ALA A 93 -1.47 11.53 -2.32
CA ALA A 93 -0.70 10.64 -3.17
C ALA A 93 0.47 11.37 -3.84
N SER A 94 0.24 12.57 -4.37
CA SER A 94 1.31 13.38 -4.98
C SER A 94 2.41 13.73 -3.97
N VAL A 95 2.02 14.10 -2.74
CA VAL A 95 2.97 14.40 -1.67
C VAL A 95 3.71 13.13 -1.24
N TYR A 96 3.02 12.00 -1.13
CA TYR A 96 3.61 10.71 -0.83
C TYR A 96 4.65 10.29 -1.89
N ARG A 97 4.31 10.38 -3.18
CA ARG A 97 5.24 10.08 -4.29
C ARG A 97 6.49 10.95 -4.24
N PHE A 98 6.32 12.26 -4.01
CA PHE A 98 7.45 13.18 -3.89
C PHE A 98 8.40 12.77 -2.75
N PHE A 99 7.87 12.45 -1.57
CA PHE A 99 8.70 12.00 -0.45
C PHE A 99 9.38 10.65 -0.72
N CYS A 100 8.68 9.70 -1.34
CA CYS A 100 9.26 8.42 -1.75
C CYS A 100 10.42 8.60 -2.74
N GLN A 101 10.26 9.46 -3.75
CA GLN A 101 11.31 9.78 -4.72
C GLN A 101 12.54 10.43 -4.08
N VAL A 102 12.32 11.42 -3.21
CA VAL A 102 13.42 12.16 -2.54
C VAL A 102 14.24 11.26 -1.61
N THR A 103 13.63 10.20 -1.10
CA THR A 103 14.27 9.29 -0.14
C THR A 103 14.76 7.98 -0.76
N GLY A 104 14.60 7.81 -2.07
CA GLY A 104 15.01 6.59 -2.79
C GLY A 104 14.10 5.38 -2.55
N TYR A 105 12.93 5.58 -1.92
CA TYR A 105 11.93 4.54 -1.71
C TYR A 105 11.00 4.47 -2.94
N ASN A 106 11.56 4.08 -4.08
CA ASN A 106 10.83 3.86 -5.32
C ASN A 106 10.45 2.40 -5.49
#